data_AF-N6XBZ3-F1
#
_entry.id   AF-N6XBZ3-F1
#
_cell.length_a   1.000
_cell.length_b   1.000
_cell.length_c   1.000
_cell.angle_alpha   90.00
_cell.angle_beta   90.00
_cell.angle_gamma   90.00
#
_symmetry.space_group_name_H-M   'P 1'
#
loop_
_entity.id
_entity.type
_entity.pdbx_description
1 polymer ?
#
loop_
_entity_poly.entity_id
_entity_poly.type
_entity_poly.pdbx_seq_one_letter_code
_entity_poly.pdbx_strand_id
1 'polypeptide(L)'
;MSGFGHYERTADELEREIVKRGIAIGIDWQDAARLRELAARALSCTPGCMMKMLRSPIRQEKLTGELFALSELMFENMRQSAEVGMHTHGGPAWKAFGRALYEAYDAGVVRDADPVPAMEG
;
A
#
# COMPACT_ATOMS: atom_id res chain seq x y z
N MET A 1 14.47 24.46 5.75
CA MET A 1 14.66 23.00 5.50
C MET A 1 13.95 22.70 4.20
N SER A 2 14.62 22.15 3.19
CA SER A 2 13.99 21.90 1.90
C SER A 2 12.87 20.88 2.10
N GLY A 3 11.65 21.24 1.72
CA GLY A 3 10.49 20.35 1.73
C GLY A 3 10.59 19.24 0.70
N PHE A 4 11.79 18.79 0.32
CA PHE A 4 11.99 17.79 -0.72
C PHE A 4 12.62 16.51 -0.16
N GLY A 5 13.58 16.62 0.77
CA GLY A 5 14.19 15.46 1.44
C GLY A 5 13.26 14.72 2.41
N HIS A 6 12.02 15.18 2.59
CA HIS A 6 11.04 14.49 3.44
C HIS A 6 10.31 13.36 2.68
N TYR A 7 9.98 13.51 1.40
CA TYR A 7 9.25 12.47 0.65
C TYR A 7 10.09 11.21 0.44
N GLU A 8 11.37 11.35 0.06
CA GLU A 8 12.28 10.21 -0.10
C GLU A 8 12.51 9.50 1.23
N ARG A 9 12.75 10.26 2.30
CA ARG A 9 12.91 9.69 3.65
C ARG A 9 11.64 8.97 4.10
N THR A 10 10.48 9.57 3.90
CA THR A 10 9.19 8.96 4.22
C THR A 10 8.99 7.67 3.42
N ALA A 11 9.33 7.64 2.13
CA ALA A 11 9.25 6.42 1.34
C ALA A 11 10.19 5.33 1.87
N ASP A 12 11.42 5.67 2.24
CA ASP A 12 12.36 4.75 2.88
C ASP A 12 11.84 4.19 4.21
N GLU A 13 11.20 5.03 5.02
CA GLU A 13 10.58 4.62 6.29
C GLU A 13 9.37 3.71 6.06
N LEU A 14 8.50 4.06 5.11
CA LEU A 14 7.35 3.26 4.73
C LEU A 14 7.79 1.89 4.17
N GLU A 15 8.80 1.84 3.29
CA GLU A 15 9.36 0.58 2.78
C GLU A 15 9.84 -0.30 3.93
N ARG A 16 10.57 0.25 4.90
CA ARG A 16 11.04 -0.51 6.08
C ARG A 16 9.87 -1.09 6.87
N GLU A 17 8.82 -0.32 7.08
CA GLU A 17 7.65 -0.80 7.83
C GLU A 17 6.84 -1.84 7.05
N ILE A 18 6.72 -1.69 5.72
CA ILE A 18 6.13 -2.69 4.81
C ILE A 18 6.89 -4.02 4.90
N VAL A 19 8.23 -3.97 4.79
CA VAL A 19 9.10 -5.15 4.90
C VAL A 19 8.90 -5.83 6.27
N LYS A 20 8.89 -5.07 7.36
CA LYS A 20 8.67 -5.61 8.72
C LYS A 20 7.31 -6.29 8.85
N ARG A 21 6.24 -5.71 8.30
CA ARG A 21 4.91 -6.34 8.33
C ARG A 21 4.92 -7.63 7.53
N GLY A 22 5.47 -7.60 6.31
CA GLY A 22 5.58 -8.79 5.47
C GLY A 22 6.30 -9.94 6.14
N ILE A 23 7.46 -9.69 6.76
CA ILE A 23 8.18 -10.70 7.55
C ILE A 23 7.29 -11.26 8.66
N ALA A 24 6.63 -10.39 9.41
CA ALA A 24 5.84 -10.79 10.57
C ALA A 24 4.57 -11.60 10.23
N ILE A 25 4.06 -11.49 8.99
CA ILE A 25 2.92 -12.29 8.49
C ILE A 25 3.32 -13.36 7.46
N GLY A 26 4.62 -13.57 7.25
CA GLY A 26 5.15 -14.62 6.38
C GLY A 26 4.97 -14.38 4.88
N ILE A 27 5.01 -13.13 4.42
CA ILE A 27 4.98 -12.81 2.99
C ILE A 27 6.34 -13.12 2.36
N ASP A 28 6.31 -13.92 1.28
CA ASP A 28 7.34 -13.92 0.26
C ASP A 28 6.96 -12.90 -0.83
N TRP A 29 7.80 -11.88 -1.03
CA TRP A 29 7.56 -10.83 -2.03
C TRP A 29 7.72 -11.33 -3.47
N GLN A 30 8.18 -12.57 -3.68
CA GLN A 30 8.22 -13.23 -4.98
C GLN A 30 7.00 -14.12 -5.24
N ASP A 31 6.15 -14.37 -4.24
CA ASP A 31 4.91 -15.12 -4.39
C ASP A 31 3.81 -14.24 -4.98
N ALA A 32 3.80 -14.16 -6.32
CA ALA A 32 2.84 -13.36 -7.06
C ALA A 32 1.37 -13.77 -6.83
N ALA A 33 1.10 -15.04 -6.52
CA ALA A 33 -0.25 -15.50 -6.23
C ALA A 33 -0.72 -14.91 -4.89
N ARG A 34 0.11 -15.02 -3.85
CA ARG A 34 -0.18 -14.46 -2.54
C ARG A 34 -0.30 -12.94 -2.56
N LEU A 35 0.57 -12.26 -3.30
CA LEU A 35 0.49 -10.80 -3.43
C LEU A 35 -0.79 -10.36 -4.13
N ARG A 36 -1.26 -11.09 -5.14
CA ARG A 36 -2.54 -10.81 -5.81
C ARG A 36 -3.74 -10.97 -4.89
N GLU A 37 -3.76 -12.01 -4.05
CA GLU A 37 -4.81 -12.19 -3.04
C GLU A 37 -4.85 -11.03 -2.04
N LEU A 38 -3.68 -10.63 -1.54
CA LEU A 38 -3.56 -9.53 -0.60
C LEU A 38 -3.96 -8.19 -1.24
N ALA A 39 -3.57 -7.96 -2.49
CA ALA A 39 -3.93 -6.76 -3.24
C ALA A 39 -5.43 -6.68 -3.49
N ALA A 40 -6.05 -7.78 -3.94
CA ALA A 40 -7.49 -7.84 -4.14
C ALA A 40 -8.25 -7.56 -2.83
N ARG A 41 -7.79 -8.16 -1.72
CA ARG A 41 -8.35 -7.90 -0.40
C ARG A 41 -8.15 -6.45 0.05
N ALA A 42 -6.99 -5.85 -0.21
CA ALA A 42 -6.71 -4.46 0.15
C ALA A 42 -7.67 -3.51 -0.57
N LEU A 43 -7.88 -3.71 -1.87
CA LEU A 43 -8.79 -2.90 -2.68
C LEU A 43 -10.25 -3.13 -2.30
N SER A 44 -10.67 -4.36 -1.98
CA SER A 44 -12.07 -4.62 -1.60
C SER A 44 -12.39 -4.26 -0.14
N CYS A 45 -11.41 -3.92 0.68
CA CYS A 45 -11.60 -3.66 2.11
C CYS A 45 -12.05 -2.21 2.36
N THR A 46 -13.33 -2.05 2.69
CA THR A 46 -13.91 -0.75 3.08
C THR A 46 -13.22 -0.16 4.34
N PRO A 47 -13.39 1.14 4.64
CA PRO A 47 -12.85 1.74 5.86
C PRO A 47 -13.28 0.99 7.13
N GLY A 48 -14.53 0.50 7.18
CA GLY A 48 -15.03 -0.32 8.29
C GLY A 48 -14.33 -1.68 8.39
N CYS A 49 -14.06 -2.33 7.25
CA CYS A 49 -13.24 -3.54 7.19
C CYS A 49 -11.81 -3.27 7.71
N MET A 50 -11.18 -2.20 7.26
CA MET A 50 -9.81 -1.85 7.66
C MET A 50 -9.70 -1.57 9.16
N MET A 51 -10.65 -0.82 9.71
CA MET A 51 -10.71 -0.54 11.15
C MET A 51 -10.93 -1.81 12.00
N LYS A 52 -11.70 -2.78 11.51
CA LYS A 52 -11.83 -4.09 12.17
C LYS A 52 -10.51 -4.84 12.19
N MET A 53 -9.80 -4.88 11.05
CA MET A 53 -8.49 -5.54 10.96
C MET A 53 -7.47 -4.91 11.92
N LEU A 54 -7.33 -3.58 11.92
CA LEU A 54 -6.39 -2.86 12.79
C LEU A 54 -6.66 -3.06 14.29
N ARG A 55 -7.92 -3.34 14.67
CA ARG A 55 -8.34 -3.61 16.05
C ARG A 55 -8.40 -5.10 16.39
N SER A 56 -8.08 -5.98 15.44
CA SER A 56 -8.19 -7.42 15.66
C SER A 56 -7.22 -7.88 16.76
N PRO A 57 -7.66 -8.75 17.68
CA PRO A 57 -6.76 -9.42 18.62
C PRO A 57 -5.87 -10.46 17.90
N ILE A 58 -6.23 -10.86 16.67
CA ILE A 58 -5.45 -11.79 15.87
C ILE A 58 -4.31 -11.02 15.20
N ARG A 59 -3.08 -11.29 15.66
CA ARG A 59 -1.86 -10.60 15.19
C ARG A 59 -1.76 -10.57 13.67
N GLN A 60 -2.04 -11.68 13.00
CA GLN A 60 -1.94 -11.79 11.54
C GLN A 60 -2.92 -10.84 10.82
N GLU A 61 -4.16 -10.73 11.30
CA GLU A 61 -5.14 -9.81 10.75
C GLU A 61 -4.75 -8.35 10.99
N LYS A 62 -4.32 -8.03 12.21
CA LYS A 62 -3.86 -6.68 12.56
C LYS A 62 -2.70 -6.23 11.68
N LEU A 63 -1.67 -7.05 11.56
CA LEU A 63 -0.49 -6.72 10.75
C LEU A 63 -0.81 -6.67 9.24
N THR A 64 -1.77 -7.47 8.77
CA THR A 64 -2.28 -7.34 7.39
C THR A 64 -2.98 -5.99 7.21
N GLY A 65 -3.76 -5.54 8.19
CA GLY A 65 -4.40 -4.22 8.16
C GLY A 65 -3.38 -3.08 8.18
N GLU A 66 -2.33 -3.21 8.99
CA GLU A 66 -1.21 -2.26 9.01
C GLU A 66 -0.47 -2.22 7.68
N LEU A 67 -0.23 -3.37 7.03
CA LEU A 67 0.36 -3.42 5.68
C LEU A 67 -0.49 -2.65 4.66
N PHE A 68 -1.81 -2.79 4.70
CA PHE A 68 -2.70 -2.06 3.81
C PHE A 68 -2.66 -0.56 4.08
N ALA A 69 -2.70 -0.15 5.35
CA ALA A 69 -2.61 1.27 5.72
C ALA A 69 -1.26 1.89 5.31
N LEU A 70 -0.14 1.18 5.50
CA LEU A 70 1.18 1.62 5.05
C LEU A 70 1.27 1.75 3.53
N SER A 71 0.54 0.91 2.80
CA SER A 71 0.48 0.96 1.33
C SER A 71 -0.29 2.19 0.85
N GLU A 72 -1.41 2.54 1.49
CA GLU A 72 -2.13 3.79 1.21
C GLU A 72 -1.25 5.02 1.52
N LEU A 73 -0.48 5.00 2.62
CA LEU A 73 0.46 6.08 2.94
C LEU A 73 1.58 6.21 1.90
N MET A 74 2.06 5.10 1.35
CA MET A 74 3.06 5.12 0.28
C MET A 74 2.49 5.74 -1.00
N PHE A 75 1.27 5.38 -1.39
CA PHE A 75 0.61 6.02 -2.53
C PHE A 75 0.43 7.53 -2.31
N GLU A 76 -0.01 7.94 -1.12
CA GLU A 76 -0.20 9.36 -0.82
C GLU A 76 1.13 10.12 -0.84
N ASN A 77 2.19 9.57 -0.24
CA ASN A 77 3.53 10.17 -0.29
C ASN A 77 4.04 10.32 -1.73
N MET A 78 3.86 9.30 -2.57
CA MET A 78 4.24 9.34 -3.98
C MET A 78 3.41 10.37 -4.76
N ARG A 79 2.09 10.42 -4.54
CA ARG A 79 1.17 11.39 -5.15
C ARG A 79 1.59 12.83 -4.83
N GLN A 80 1.78 13.13 -3.55
CA GLN A 80 2.22 14.46 -3.10
C GLN A 80 3.62 14.82 -3.64
N SER A 81 4.55 13.85 -3.70
CA SER A 81 5.87 14.10 -4.29
C SER A 81 5.77 14.47 -5.78
N ALA A 82 4.87 13.84 -6.52
CA ALA A 82 4.67 14.10 -7.95
C ALA A 82 4.07 15.48 -8.21
N GLU A 83 3.16 15.97 -7.34
CA GLU A 83 2.58 17.32 -7.43
C GLU A 83 3.64 18.43 -7.37
N VAL A 84 4.78 18.16 -6.72
CA VAL A 84 5.90 19.11 -6.63
C VAL A 84 7.04 18.79 -7.61
N GLY A 85 6.78 17.95 -8.62
CA GLY A 85 7.73 17.60 -9.68
C GLY A 85 8.81 16.60 -9.26
N MET A 86 8.61 15.85 -8.18
CA MET A 86 9.53 14.81 -7.74
C MET A 86 8.94 13.42 -7.90
N HIS A 87 9.78 12.48 -8.34
CA HIS A 87 9.39 11.09 -8.47
C HIS A 87 10.01 10.28 -7.35
N THR A 88 9.31 10.20 -6.22
CA THR A 88 9.71 9.31 -5.12
C THR A 88 9.37 7.86 -5.47
N HIS A 89 10.24 6.93 -5.09
CA HIS A 89 10.08 5.50 -5.35
C HIS A 89 10.15 4.71 -4.04
N GLY A 90 9.29 3.70 -3.90
CA GLY A 90 9.46 2.69 -2.86
C GLY A 90 10.50 1.62 -3.24
N GLY A 91 10.88 0.81 -2.26
CA GLY A 91 11.86 -0.25 -2.43
C GLY A 91 11.28 -1.53 -3.07
N PRO A 92 12.04 -2.65 -3.05
CA PRO A 92 11.63 -3.89 -3.68
C PRO A 92 10.30 -4.46 -3.17
N ALA A 93 10.03 -4.36 -1.86
CA ALA A 93 8.79 -4.89 -1.29
C ALA A 93 7.59 -4.07 -1.76
N TRP A 94 7.70 -2.74 -1.72
CA TRP A 94 6.71 -1.87 -2.30
C TRP A 94 6.51 -2.13 -3.79
N LYS A 95 7.57 -2.25 -4.60
CA LYS A 95 7.43 -2.48 -6.04
C LYS A 95 6.69 -3.79 -6.34
N ALA A 96 6.95 -4.84 -5.57
CA ALA A 96 6.24 -6.11 -5.73
C ALA A 96 4.75 -5.98 -5.37
N PHE A 97 4.44 -5.39 -4.21
CA PHE A 97 3.06 -5.28 -3.76
C PHE A 97 2.26 -4.21 -4.52
N GLY A 98 2.85 -3.06 -4.79
CA GLY A 98 2.31 -1.98 -5.62
C GLY A 98 1.96 -2.47 -7.02
N ARG A 99 2.79 -3.31 -7.63
CA ARG A 99 2.46 -3.98 -8.90
C ARG A 99 1.21 -4.84 -8.79
N ALA A 100 1.11 -5.66 -7.74
CA ALA A 100 -0.08 -6.48 -7.51
C ALA A 100 -1.35 -5.62 -7.25
N LEU A 101 -1.22 -4.47 -6.59
CA LEU A 101 -2.30 -3.51 -6.38
C LEU A 101 -2.78 -2.91 -7.71
N TYR A 102 -1.87 -2.47 -8.58
CA TYR A 102 -2.22 -2.00 -9.92
C TYR A 102 -2.87 -3.10 -10.77
N GLU A 103 -2.29 -4.30 -10.79
CA GLU A 103 -2.87 -5.45 -11.52
C GLU A 103 -4.29 -5.79 -11.02
N ALA A 104 -4.54 -5.71 -9.71
CA ALA A 104 -5.86 -5.95 -9.14
C ALA A 104 -6.85 -4.84 -9.49
N TYR A 105 -6.41 -3.58 -9.48
CA TYR A 105 -7.23 -2.44 -9.89
C TYR A 105 -7.62 -2.54 -11.37
N ASP A 106 -6.66 -2.80 -12.26
CA ASP A 106 -6.88 -2.98 -13.70
C ASP A 106 -7.80 -4.17 -13.99
N ALA A 107 -7.76 -5.21 -13.15
CA ALA A 107 -8.67 -6.35 -13.22
C ALA A 107 -10.11 -6.04 -12.75
N GLY A 108 -10.39 -4.79 -12.36
CA GLY A 108 -11.72 -4.35 -11.93
C GLY A 108 -12.08 -4.75 -10.50
N VAL A 109 -11.09 -4.99 -9.63
CA VAL A 109 -11.36 -5.14 -8.20
C VAL A 109 -11.79 -3.78 -7.64
N VAL A 110 -13.11 -3.62 -7.48
CA VAL A 110 -13.72 -2.36 -7.03
C VAL A 110 -13.50 -2.17 -5.52
N ARG A 111 -13.02 -0.98 -5.12
CA ARG A 111 -13.24 -0.48 -3.75
C ARG A 111 -14.74 -0.30 -3.57
N ASP A 112 -15.35 -1.02 -2.64
CA ASP A 112 -16.69 -0.67 -2.14
C ASP A 112 -16.60 0.62 -1.30
N ALA A 113 -16.18 1.72 -1.93
CA ALA A 113 -16.21 3.10 -1.46
C ALA A 113 -15.83 4.00 -2.65
N ASP A 114 -16.86 4.66 -3.22
CA ASP A 114 -16.90 5.78 -4.19
C ASP A 114 -15.84 5.90 -5.32
N PRO A 115 -16.24 6.38 -6.52
CA PRO A 115 -15.37 6.41 -7.69
C PRO A 115 -14.14 7.30 -7.45
N VAL A 116 -12.96 6.74 -7.74
CA VAL A 116 -11.71 7.49 -7.88
C VAL A 116 -11.91 8.55 -8.97
N PRO A 117 -11.67 9.86 -8.72
CA PRO A 117 -11.74 10.84 -9.78
C PRO A 117 -10.67 10.52 -10.83
N ALA A 118 -11.10 10.50 -12.09
CA ALA A 118 -10.22 10.30 -13.22
C ALA A 118 -9.07 11.32 -13.19
N MET A 119 -7.84 10.81 -13.18
CA MET A 119 -6.66 11.61 -13.51
C MET A 119 -6.65 11.77 -15.03
N GLU A 120 -7.32 12.81 -15.54
CA GLU A 120 -7.17 13.26 -16.93
C GLU A 120 -5.92 14.15 -17.06
N GLY A 121 -5.08 13.85 -18.07
CA GLY A 121 -4.21 14.81 -18.75
C GLY A 121 -2.81 15.00 -18.19
#